data_AF-A0AA94FB29-F1
#
_entry.id   AF-A0AA94FB29-F1
#
_cell.length_a   1.000
_cell.length_b   1.000
_cell.length_c   1.000
_cell.angle_alpha   90.00
_cell.angle_beta   90.00
_cell.angle_gamma   90.00
#
_symmetry.space_group_name_H-M   'P 1'
#
loop_
_entity.id
_entity.type
_entity.pdbx_description
1 polymer ?
#
loop_
_entity_poly.entity_id
_entity_poly.type
_entity_poly.pdbx_seq_one_letter_code
_entity_poly.pdbx_strand_id
1 'polypeptide(L)'
;MIEHLGINTPYFGILVSLIPFVISTYFYKKTNGFFLLAPLFVSMVAGIAFLKLTGISYENYKIGGDIINFFLEPATICFAIPLYRKREVLKRYWLQIFGGIAVGTIIALLLIYLVAITFQFGNQIIASMLPQAATTAIALPVSDGIGGVKEL
;
A
#
# COMPACT_ATOMS: atom_id res chain seq x y z
N MET A 1 17.77 15.25 22.69
CA MET A 1 16.29 15.26 22.76
C MET A 1 15.67 14.20 21.87
N ILE A 2 16.15 14.03 20.62
CA ILE A 2 15.69 12.99 19.68
C ILE A 2 16.14 11.57 20.10
N GLU A 3 17.33 11.40 20.69
CA GLU A 3 17.81 10.08 21.16
C GLU A 3 16.96 9.44 22.29
N HIS A 4 16.21 10.24 23.06
CA HIS A 4 15.32 9.71 24.10
C HIS A 4 14.02 9.10 23.56
N LEU A 5 13.71 9.29 22.27
CA LEU A 5 12.49 8.74 21.66
C LEU A 5 12.58 7.24 21.33
N GLY A 6 13.70 6.57 21.62
CA GLY A 6 13.85 5.14 21.33
C GLY A 6 13.73 4.83 19.84
N ILE A 7 14.34 5.66 19.00
CA ILE A 7 14.14 5.67 17.53
C ILE A 7 14.58 4.37 16.86
N ASN A 8 15.53 3.66 17.46
CA ASN A 8 15.99 2.34 16.99
C ASN A 8 15.10 1.18 17.48
N THR A 9 13.97 1.49 18.15
CA THR A 9 13.03 0.47 18.62
C THR A 9 11.84 0.34 17.68
N PRO A 10 11.28 -0.86 17.51
CA PRO A 10 10.09 -1.04 16.67
C PRO A 10 8.88 -0.25 17.16
N TYR A 11 8.80 0.03 18.46
CA TYR A 11 7.70 0.78 19.07
C TYR A 11 7.54 2.17 18.45
N PHE A 12 8.64 2.83 18.10
CA PHE A 12 8.61 4.16 17.50
C PHE A 12 7.84 4.16 16.17
N GLY A 13 8.23 3.31 15.21
CA GLY A 13 7.56 3.23 13.90
C GLY A 13 6.09 2.81 14.01
N ILE A 14 5.78 1.90 14.95
CA ILE A 14 4.40 1.48 15.22
C ILE A 14 3.57 2.67 15.72
N LEU A 15 4.05 3.41 16.71
CA LEU A 15 3.32 4.55 17.30
C LEU A 15 3.12 5.69 16.29
N VAL A 16 4.15 6.00 15.49
CA VAL A 16 4.06 7.01 14.41
C VAL A 16 3.00 6.62 13.37
N SER A 17 2.75 5.32 13.17
CA SER A 17 1.70 4.84 12.27
C SER A 17 0.31 4.81 12.92
N LEU A 18 0.22 4.28 14.15
CA LEU A 18 -1.05 4.01 14.83
C LEU A 18 -1.70 5.26 15.41
N ILE A 19 -0.94 6.19 16.00
CA ILE A 19 -1.50 7.38 16.65
C ILE A 19 -2.24 8.25 15.62
N PRO A 20 -1.65 8.64 14.47
CA PRO A 20 -2.38 9.39 13.45
C PRO A 20 -3.59 8.62 12.91
N PHE A 21 -3.52 7.29 12.83
CA PHE A 21 -4.60 6.46 12.31
C PHE A 21 -5.82 6.43 13.24
N VAL A 22 -5.60 6.30 14.55
CA VAL A 22 -6.69 6.33 15.54
C VAL A 22 -7.32 7.72 15.59
N ILE A 23 -6.49 8.77 15.61
CA ILE A 23 -6.96 10.17 15.62
C ILE A 23 -7.80 10.46 14.37
N SER A 24 -7.27 10.15 13.19
CA SER A 24 -7.99 10.36 11.93
C SER A 24 -9.26 9.51 11.83
N THR A 25 -9.27 8.28 12.34
CA THR A 25 -10.48 7.45 12.43
C THR A 25 -11.57 8.10 13.29
N TYR A 26 -11.20 8.70 14.41
CA TYR A 26 -12.14 9.43 15.26
C TYR A 26 -12.75 10.64 14.52
N PHE A 27 -11.91 11.44 13.86
CA PHE A 27 -12.37 12.61 13.09
C PHE A 27 -13.18 12.22 11.85
N TYR A 28 -12.78 11.17 11.13
CA TYR A 28 -13.51 10.65 9.97
C TYR A 28 -14.95 10.26 10.33
N LYS A 29 -15.14 9.58 11.46
CA LYS A 29 -16.48 9.23 11.96
C LYS A 29 -17.26 10.47 12.40
N LYS A 30 -16.62 11.42 13.07
CA LYS A 30 -17.27 12.67 13.54
C LYS A 30 -17.70 13.59 12.39
N THR A 31 -17.02 13.53 11.25
CA THR A 31 -17.28 14.36 10.07
C THR A 31 -18.17 13.69 9.02
N ASN A 32 -18.92 12.65 9.40
CA ASN A 32 -19.78 11.88 8.49
C ASN A 32 -19.04 11.31 7.25
N GLY A 33 -17.78 10.93 7.41
CA GLY A 33 -17.02 10.28 6.34
C GLY A 33 -16.48 11.24 5.28
N PHE A 34 -16.07 12.44 5.67
CA PHE A 34 -15.40 13.37 4.76
C PHE A 34 -14.15 12.73 4.14
N PHE A 35 -14.09 12.65 2.81
CA PHE A 35 -13.08 11.86 2.08
C PHE A 35 -11.62 12.24 2.41
N LEU A 36 -11.31 13.53 2.63
CA LEU A 36 -9.95 13.95 2.98
C LEU A 36 -9.53 13.54 4.39
N LEU A 37 -10.48 13.15 5.25
CA LEU A 37 -10.20 12.60 6.58
C LEU A 37 -10.09 11.08 6.57
N ALA A 38 -10.06 10.44 5.38
CA ALA A 38 -9.85 9.01 5.26
C ALA A 38 -8.62 8.60 6.10
N PRO A 39 -8.77 7.69 7.07
CA PRO A 39 -7.73 7.48 8.09
C PRO A 39 -6.37 7.09 7.52
N LEU A 40 -6.38 6.24 6.49
CA LEU A 40 -5.18 5.81 5.80
C LEU A 40 -4.43 6.98 5.15
N PHE A 41 -5.17 7.87 4.49
CA PHE A 41 -4.60 9.03 3.80
C PHE A 41 -4.01 10.03 4.79
N VAL A 42 -4.76 10.37 5.84
CA VAL A 42 -4.30 11.32 6.87
C VAL A 42 -3.07 10.77 7.59
N SER A 43 -3.07 9.50 7.97
CA SER A 43 -1.90 8.88 8.60
C SER A 43 -0.65 8.90 7.73
N MET A 44 -0.80 8.60 6.43
CA MET A 44 0.32 8.64 5.49
C MET A 44 0.91 10.04 5.39
N VAL A 45 0.07 11.06 5.18
CA VAL A 45 0.51 12.46 5.05
C VAL A 45 1.13 12.95 6.37
N ALA A 46 0.50 12.65 7.51
CA ALA A 46 1.00 13.03 8.82
C ALA A 46 2.34 12.36 9.14
N GLY A 47 2.49 11.07 8.82
CA GLY A 47 3.74 10.33 8.98
C GLY A 47 4.88 10.95 8.15
N ILE A 48 4.65 11.16 6.85
CA ILE A 48 5.65 11.79 5.97
C ILE A 48 6.05 13.18 6.49
N ALA A 49 5.07 14.01 6.86
CA ALA A 49 5.33 15.33 7.41
C ALA A 49 6.13 15.26 8.72
N PHE A 50 5.78 14.34 9.61
CA PHE A 50 6.45 14.14 10.89
C PHE A 50 7.91 13.73 10.72
N LEU A 51 8.19 12.72 9.87
CA LEU A 51 9.58 12.32 9.57
C LEU A 51 10.39 13.48 8.98
N LYS A 52 9.80 14.23 8.03
CA LYS A 52 10.48 15.35 7.37
C LYS A 52 10.78 16.50 8.32
N LEU A 53 9.86 16.83 9.24
CA LEU A 53 10.04 17.91 10.22
C LEU A 53 11.02 17.53 11.34
N THR A 54 11.04 16.26 11.75
CA THR A 54 11.94 15.77 12.81
C THR A 54 13.31 15.35 12.30
N GLY A 55 13.48 15.19 10.99
CA GLY A 55 14.73 14.75 10.37
C GLY A 55 15.06 13.27 10.63
N ILE A 56 14.09 12.47 11.08
CA ILE A 56 14.29 11.05 11.36
C ILE A 56 14.35 10.28 10.02
N SER A 57 15.33 9.39 9.87
CA SER A 57 15.48 8.58 8.67
C SER A 57 14.30 7.62 8.48
N TYR A 58 13.97 7.33 7.22
CA TYR A 58 12.97 6.34 6.87
C TYR A 58 13.33 4.95 7.41
N GLU A 59 14.61 4.59 7.41
CA GLU A 59 15.10 3.30 7.93
C GLU A 59 14.69 3.07 9.39
N ASN A 60 14.80 4.10 10.23
CA ASN A 60 14.43 3.99 11.64
C ASN A 60 12.92 3.80 11.83
N TYR A 61 12.10 4.46 11.01
CA TYR A 61 10.66 4.23 10.99
C TYR A 61 10.32 2.82 10.47
N LYS A 62 11.04 2.36 9.44
CA LYS A 62 10.81 1.08 8.77
C LYS A 62 10.98 -0.11 9.72
N ILE A 63 11.83 -0.04 10.74
CA ILE A 63 11.96 -1.08 11.78
C ILE A 63 10.59 -1.41 12.41
N GLY A 64 9.80 -0.39 12.77
CA GLY A 64 8.45 -0.58 13.28
C GLY A 64 7.42 -0.83 12.18
N GLY A 65 7.60 -0.19 11.02
CA GLY A 65 6.75 -0.37 9.84
C GLY A 65 6.73 -1.81 9.32
N ASP A 66 7.86 -2.52 9.36
CA ASP A 66 7.98 -3.90 8.90
C ASP A 66 7.14 -4.87 9.76
N ILE A 67 6.93 -4.57 11.05
CA ILE A 67 6.01 -5.34 11.89
C ILE A 67 4.55 -5.14 11.41
N ILE A 68 4.18 -3.91 11.03
CA ILE A 68 2.84 -3.66 10.47
C ILE A 68 2.70 -4.36 9.11
N ASN A 69 3.73 -4.30 8.26
CA ASN A 69 3.77 -5.01 6.98
C ASN A 69 3.64 -6.53 7.16
N PHE A 70 4.23 -7.11 8.20
CA PHE A 70 4.08 -8.53 8.52
C PHE A 70 2.60 -8.92 8.72
N PHE A 71 1.78 -8.06 9.34
CA PHE A 71 0.34 -8.32 9.49
C PHE A 71 -0.46 -8.20 8.20
N LEU A 72 0.10 -7.60 7.14
CA LEU A 72 -0.57 -7.48 5.84
C LEU A 72 -0.76 -8.85 5.17
N GLU A 73 0.20 -9.76 5.33
CA GLU A 73 0.14 -11.12 4.79
C GLU A 73 -1.03 -11.94 5.36
N PRO A 74 -1.16 -12.14 6.69
CA PRO A 74 -2.29 -12.88 7.26
C PRO A 74 -3.62 -12.14 7.03
N ALA A 75 -3.63 -10.80 7.02
CA ALA A 75 -4.83 -10.04 6.66
C ALA A 75 -5.28 -10.32 5.22
N THR A 76 -4.34 -10.43 4.28
CA THR A 76 -4.61 -10.76 2.89
C THR A 76 -5.14 -12.18 2.74
N ILE A 77 -4.57 -13.14 3.48
CA ILE A 77 -5.08 -14.53 3.53
C ILE A 77 -6.51 -14.55 4.08
N CYS A 78 -6.81 -13.76 5.11
CA CYS A 78 -8.15 -13.64 5.68
C CYS A 78 -9.20 -13.10 4.69
N PHE A 79 -8.82 -12.36 3.64
CA PHE A 79 -9.75 -11.97 2.57
C PHE A 79 -10.31 -13.16 1.77
N ALA A 80 -9.70 -14.35 1.87
CA ALA A 80 -10.30 -15.56 1.31
C ALA A 80 -11.66 -15.90 1.96
N ILE A 81 -11.89 -15.51 3.23
CA ILE A 81 -13.14 -15.80 3.96
C ILE A 81 -14.36 -15.14 3.30
N PRO A 82 -14.41 -13.81 3.05
CA PRO A 82 -15.54 -13.20 2.36
C PRO A 82 -15.73 -13.71 0.93
N LEU A 83 -14.66 -14.02 0.19
CA LEU A 83 -14.76 -14.65 -1.13
C LEU A 83 -15.43 -16.03 -1.05
N TYR A 84 -14.99 -16.86 -0.10
CA TYR A 84 -15.57 -18.19 0.10
C TYR A 84 -17.06 -18.13 0.48
N ARG A 85 -17.45 -17.17 1.32
CA ARG A 85 -18.86 -16.92 1.65
C ARG A 85 -19.71 -16.52 0.44
N LYS A 86 -19.10 -15.93 -0.59
CA LYS A 86 -19.77 -15.55 -1.85
C LYS A 86 -19.47 -16.51 -3.01
N ARG A 87 -18.94 -17.71 -2.75
CA ARG A 87 -18.51 -18.68 -3.78
C ARG A 87 -19.57 -19.00 -4.83
N GLU A 88 -20.86 -19.04 -4.46
CA GLU A 88 -21.94 -19.35 -5.40
C GLU A 88 -22.09 -18.25 -6.46
N VAL A 89 -21.90 -16.98 -6.06
CA VAL A 89 -21.88 -15.84 -6.98
C VAL A 89 -20.64 -15.90 -7.88
N LEU A 90 -19.47 -16.21 -7.30
CA LEU A 90 -18.23 -16.36 -8.06
C LEU A 90 -18.35 -17.47 -9.10
N LYS A 91 -18.90 -18.63 -8.74
CA LYS A 91 -19.12 -19.75 -9.65
C LYS A 91 -20.13 -19.41 -10.74
N ARG A 92 -21.19 -18.66 -10.43
CA ARG A 92 -22.18 -18.23 -11.43
C ARG A 92 -21.59 -17.29 -12.48
N TYR A 93 -20.69 -16.40 -12.06
CA TYR A 93 -20.14 -15.34 -12.92
C TYR A 93 -18.65 -15.48 -13.22
N TRP A 94 -18.09 -16.69 -13.10
CA TRP A 94 -16.63 -16.89 -13.15
C TRP A 94 -16.01 -16.44 -14.49
N LEU A 95 -16.70 -16.70 -15.61
CA LEU A 95 -16.27 -16.27 -16.94
C LEU A 95 -16.24 -14.75 -17.09
N GLN A 96 -17.29 -14.08 -16.60
CA GLN A 96 -17.40 -12.62 -16.66
C GLN A 96 -16.36 -11.95 -15.77
N ILE A 97 -16.14 -12.49 -14.58
CA ILE A 97 -15.12 -12.01 -13.64
C ILE A 97 -13.73 -12.20 -14.27
N PHE A 98 -13.41 -13.39 -14.75
CA PHE A 98 -12.10 -13.69 -15.33
C PHE A 98 -11.83 -12.86 -16.59
N GLY A 99 -12.82 -12.77 -17.50
CA GLY A 99 -12.72 -11.94 -18.70
C GLY A 99 -12.53 -10.46 -18.37
N GLY A 100 -13.28 -9.93 -17.41
CA GLY A 100 -13.14 -8.54 -16.96
C GLY A 100 -11.77 -8.25 -16.35
N ILE A 101 -11.27 -9.14 -15.49
CA ILE A 101 -9.93 -9.02 -14.89
C ILE A 101 -8.85 -9.11 -15.98
N ALA A 102 -8.91 -10.08 -16.88
CA ALA A 102 -7.91 -10.25 -17.93
C ALA A 102 -7.83 -9.02 -18.85
N VAL A 103 -8.98 -8.59 -19.39
CA VAL A 103 -9.03 -7.42 -20.28
C VAL A 103 -8.62 -6.15 -19.55
N GLY A 104 -9.13 -5.92 -18.34
CA GLY A 104 -8.78 -4.77 -17.52
C GLY A 104 -7.28 -4.72 -17.17
N THR A 105 -6.67 -5.87 -16.89
CA THR A 105 -5.24 -5.96 -16.56
C THR A 105 -4.38 -5.68 -17.79
N ILE A 106 -4.71 -6.26 -18.95
CA ILE A 106 -3.97 -6.00 -20.20
C ILE A 106 -4.05 -4.51 -20.56
N ILE A 107 -5.24 -3.91 -20.48
CA ILE A 107 -5.41 -2.48 -20.77
C ILE A 107 -4.61 -1.64 -19.77
N ALA A 108 -4.67 -1.94 -18.48
CA ALA A 108 -3.91 -1.22 -17.45
C ALA A 108 -2.40 -1.29 -17.70
N LEU A 109 -1.85 -2.48 -17.98
CA LEU A 109 -0.44 -2.67 -18.28
C LEU A 109 0.00 -1.91 -19.54
N LEU A 110 -0.80 -1.96 -20.60
CA LEU A 110 -0.54 -1.23 -21.83
C LEU A 110 -0.54 0.29 -21.59
N LEU A 111 -1.52 0.81 -20.84
CA LEU A 111 -1.59 2.23 -20.53
C LEU A 111 -0.41 2.69 -19.66
N ILE A 112 -0.06 1.93 -18.62
CA ILE A 112 1.10 2.21 -17.77
C ILE A 112 2.37 2.25 -18.63
N TYR A 113 2.58 1.25 -19.48
CA TYR A 113 3.74 1.20 -20.36
C TYR A 113 3.78 2.38 -21.36
N LEU A 114 2.67 2.67 -22.03
CA LEU A 114 2.57 3.77 -23.00
C LEU A 114 2.84 5.13 -22.34
N VAL A 115 2.28 5.37 -21.16
CA VAL A 115 2.56 6.59 -20.40
C VAL A 115 4.05 6.64 -20.03
N ALA A 116 4.60 5.56 -19.48
CA ALA A 116 5.99 5.56 -19.02
C ALA A 116 7.00 5.79 -20.16
N ILE A 117 6.77 5.24 -21.37
CA ILE A 117 7.62 5.54 -22.53
C ILE A 117 7.43 6.97 -23.06
N THR A 118 6.20 7.51 -23.00
CA THR A 118 5.90 8.88 -23.46
C THR A 118 6.62 9.91 -22.60
N PHE A 119 6.70 9.66 -21.29
CA PHE A 119 7.47 10.47 -20.34
C PHE A 119 8.95 10.08 -20.26
N GLN A 120 9.43 9.16 -21.11
CA GLN A 120 10.83 8.72 -21.20
C GLN A 120 11.41 8.22 -19.87
N PHE A 121 10.62 7.47 -19.10
CA PHE A 121 11.12 6.85 -17.87
C PHE A 121 12.13 5.74 -18.17
N GLY A 122 13.10 5.57 -17.26
CA GLY A 122 14.10 4.51 -17.36
C GLY A 122 13.49 3.12 -17.20
N ASN A 123 14.08 2.10 -17.83
CA ASN A 123 13.57 0.72 -17.82
C ASN A 123 13.32 0.16 -16.42
N GLN A 124 14.14 0.53 -15.43
CA GLN A 124 13.97 0.10 -14.04
C GLN A 124 12.71 0.71 -13.39
N ILE A 125 12.39 1.97 -13.69
CA ILE A 125 11.18 2.64 -13.20
C ILE A 125 9.95 2.04 -13.90
N ILE A 126 10.04 1.81 -15.21
CA ILE A 126 8.97 1.13 -15.97
C ILE A 126 8.67 -0.24 -15.34
N ALA A 127 9.71 -1.01 -15.01
CA ALA A 127 9.58 -2.30 -14.35
C ALA A 127 8.85 -2.19 -12.99
N SER A 128 9.15 -1.18 -12.16
CA SER A 128 8.40 -0.94 -10.90
C SER A 128 6.93 -0.60 -11.10
N MET A 129 6.61 0.17 -12.15
CA MET A 129 5.25 0.66 -12.38
C MET A 129 4.29 -0.41 -12.92
N LEU A 130 4.79 -1.41 -13.65
CA LEU A 130 3.95 -2.45 -14.24
C LEU A 130 3.08 -3.22 -13.21
N PRO A 131 3.62 -3.72 -12.08
CA PRO A 131 2.81 -4.41 -11.08
C PRO A 131 1.97 -3.49 -10.18
N GLN A 132 1.98 -2.17 -10.38
CA GLN A 132 1.33 -1.21 -9.47
C GLN A 132 -0.19 -1.39 -9.33
N ALA A 133 -0.85 -1.99 -10.33
CA ALA A 133 -2.28 -2.31 -10.26
C ALA A 133 -2.60 -3.50 -9.33
N ALA A 134 -1.60 -4.31 -8.97
CA ALA A 134 -1.76 -5.41 -8.03
C ALA A 134 -1.74 -4.91 -6.57
N THR A 135 -2.23 -5.72 -5.65
CA THR A 135 -2.08 -5.44 -4.22
C THR A 135 -0.61 -5.48 -3.83
N THR A 136 -0.19 -4.64 -2.89
CA THR A 136 1.23 -4.49 -2.48
C THR A 136 1.93 -5.82 -2.20
N ALA A 137 1.27 -6.76 -1.52
CA ALA A 137 1.83 -8.09 -1.24
C ALA A 137 2.21 -8.90 -2.51
N ILE A 138 1.53 -8.64 -3.63
CA ILE A 138 1.84 -9.24 -4.94
C ILE A 138 2.78 -8.34 -5.75
N ALA A 139 2.62 -7.02 -5.65
CA ALA A 139 3.38 -6.07 -6.47
C ALA A 139 4.87 -6.03 -6.11
N LEU A 140 5.22 -6.01 -4.81
CA LEU A 140 6.62 -5.88 -4.37
C LEU A 140 7.51 -7.04 -4.87
N PRO A 141 7.12 -8.33 -4.72
CA PRO A 141 7.95 -9.44 -5.21
C PRO A 141 7.99 -9.51 -6.73
N VAL A 142 6.90 -9.14 -7.41
CA VAL A 142 6.87 -9.12 -8.89
C VAL A 142 7.81 -8.05 -9.42
N SER A 143 7.78 -6.83 -8.86
CA SER A 143 8.69 -5.72 -9.22
C SER A 143 10.16 -6.15 -9.09
N ASP A 144 10.52 -6.78 -7.96
CA ASP A 144 11.88 -7.32 -7.74
C ASP A 144 12.28 -8.37 -8.79
N GLY A 145 11.36 -9.30 -9.10
CA GLY A 145 11.59 -10.36 -10.06
C GLY A 145 11.80 -9.88 -11.50
N ILE A 146 11.31 -8.68 -11.84
CA ILE A 146 11.48 -8.07 -13.17
C ILE A 146 12.53 -6.96 -13.20
N GLY A 147 13.34 -6.82 -12.14
CA GLY A 147 14.43 -5.84 -12.05
C GLY A 147 13.99 -4.41 -11.71
N GLY A 148 12.75 -4.25 -11.25
CA GLY A 148 12.23 -3.00 -10.68
C GLY A 148 12.73 -2.76 -9.26
N VAL A 149 12.49 -1.57 -8.75
CA VAL A 149 12.69 -1.21 -7.34
C VAL A 149 11.41 -1.52 -6.57
N LYS A 150 11.52 -2.29 -5.48
CA LYS A 150 10.39 -2.74 -4.65
C LYS A 150 9.52 -1.59 -4.15
N GLU A 151 10.15 -0.56 -3.60
CA GLU A 151 9.49 0.51 -2.83
C GLU A 151 9.08 1.72 -3.68
N LEU A 152 9.23 1.62 -5.00
CA LEU A 152 8.79 2.59 -6.02
C LEU A 152 7.53 2.08 -6.71
#